data_AF-A0A2V5ZHW5-F1
#
_entry.id   AF-A0A2V5ZHW5-F1
#
_cell.length_a   1.000
_cell.length_b   1.000
_cell.length_c   1.000
_cell.angle_alpha   90.00
_cell.angle_beta   90.00
_cell.angle_gamma   90.00
#
_symmetry.space_group_name_H-M   'P 1'
#
loop_
_entity.id
_entity.type
_entity.pdbx_description
1 polymer ?
#
loop_
_entity_poly.entity_id
_entity_poly.type
_entity_poly.pdbx_seq_one_letter_code
_entity_poly.pdbx_strand_id
1 'polypeptide(L)'
;MKTVLFIAAALGCVPCLAKEQGADERLRAIYTEEWKWRLEQFPGLEGVEKPVADRLPKVDAATQETRLRYWQDVLHKLDDVPRAQLSPEEQINYDVYRPEIENFVADQKFRDYEMPANSDSAFWTLYTPFREPMVGVQPSDQDKLKSEAAQVIREIVQPAYADLLKFFRDEYVPHTRATLAAEALPDGKTYYHQKIREFTTLDLSPDEIHQIGLSEVAKLHQQMVDAMRESGFKGEFPAFTQFLRDDPQFYAKTPQELLNRAAWIAKVFDGKSSQYFGYLPRMRFAIKPVPADLAPFYTSGRGGPGIYLLNTYDLPHRPLYNLPALTLHESAPGHAFQIAIALEHKNQPEFRRFDYISAYGEGWAL
;
A
#
# COMPACT_ATOMS: atom_id res chain seq x y z
N MET A 1 23.30 61.32 -57.05
CA MET A 1 23.14 61.65 -55.61
C MET A 1 22.08 60.74 -55.01
N LYS A 2 22.49 59.98 -54.00
CA LYS A 2 21.75 59.34 -52.88
C LYS A 2 20.21 59.36 -52.84
N THR A 3 19.63 58.15 -52.73
CA THR A 3 18.64 57.65 -51.72
C THR A 3 17.28 58.39 -51.61
N VAL A 4 16.09 57.83 -51.36
CA VAL A 4 15.61 56.69 -50.55
C VAL A 4 14.23 56.27 -51.07
N LEU A 5 13.97 54.96 -51.12
CA LEU A 5 12.64 54.36 -51.34
C LEU A 5 11.96 54.18 -49.97
N PHE A 6 10.80 54.80 -49.74
CA PHE A 6 9.97 54.53 -48.55
C PHE A 6 8.91 53.49 -48.88
N ILE A 7 9.04 52.31 -48.28
CA ILE A 7 8.05 51.22 -48.31
C ILE A 7 7.08 51.44 -47.15
N ALA A 8 5.79 51.45 -47.46
CA ALA A 8 4.71 51.46 -46.48
C ALA A 8 4.64 50.10 -45.74
N ALA A 9 4.74 50.12 -44.42
CA ALA A 9 4.58 48.94 -43.58
C ALA A 9 3.09 48.70 -43.31
N ALA A 10 2.56 47.59 -43.83
CA ALA A 10 1.26 47.06 -43.43
C ALA A 10 1.44 46.26 -42.12
N LEU A 11 0.82 46.73 -41.03
CA LEU A 11 0.70 46.00 -39.77
C LEU A 11 -0.32 44.87 -39.93
N GLY A 12 0.17 43.68 -40.26
CA GLY A 12 -0.62 42.45 -40.16
C GLY A 12 -0.67 41.97 -38.70
N CYS A 13 -1.85 41.99 -38.08
CA CYS A 13 -2.10 41.23 -36.86
C CYS A 13 -1.96 39.74 -37.18
N VAL A 14 -0.90 39.11 -36.71
CA VAL A 14 -0.78 37.65 -36.65
C VAL A 14 -1.60 37.19 -35.43
N PRO A 15 -2.64 36.36 -35.59
CA PRO A 15 -3.28 35.75 -34.44
C PRO A 15 -2.24 34.86 -33.76
N CYS A 16 -2.04 35.07 -32.46
CA CYS A 16 -1.21 34.20 -31.63
C CYS A 16 -1.93 32.83 -31.56
N LEU A 17 -1.61 31.92 -32.47
CA LEU A 17 -1.99 30.52 -32.38
C LEU A 17 -1.23 29.96 -31.18
N ALA A 18 -1.93 29.77 -30.06
CA ALA A 18 -1.42 28.95 -28.97
C ALA A 18 -1.02 27.60 -29.58
N LYS A 19 0.25 27.22 -29.46
CA LYS A 19 0.70 25.87 -29.81
C LYS A 19 -0.14 24.91 -29.00
N GLU A 20 -0.89 24.05 -29.69
CA GLU A 20 -1.58 22.93 -29.07
C GLU A 20 -0.52 22.14 -28.27
N GLN A 21 -0.64 22.11 -26.94
CA GLN A 21 0.24 21.31 -26.10
C GLN A 21 0.19 19.87 -26.60
N GLY A 22 1.35 19.22 -26.75
CA GLY A 22 1.40 17.81 -27.16
C GLY A 22 0.61 16.93 -26.20
N ALA A 23 0.11 15.77 -26.63
CA ALA A 23 -0.66 14.86 -25.77
C ALA A 23 0.08 14.51 -24.47
N ASP A 24 1.40 14.28 -24.55
CA ASP A 24 2.30 14.08 -23.41
C ASP A 24 2.30 15.28 -22.44
N GLU A 25 2.39 16.50 -22.96
CA GLU A 25 2.40 17.72 -22.14
C GLU A 25 1.07 17.92 -21.42
N ARG A 26 -0.04 17.60 -22.09
CA ARG A 26 -1.39 17.66 -21.51
C ARG A 26 -1.55 16.65 -20.37
N LEU A 27 -1.20 15.38 -20.59
CA LEU A 27 -1.25 14.35 -19.53
C LEU A 27 -0.38 14.75 -18.34
N ARG A 28 0.84 15.23 -18.63
CA ARG A 28 1.79 15.69 -17.61
C ARG A 28 1.26 16.84 -16.77
N ALA A 29 0.60 17.81 -17.41
CA ALA A 29 -0.04 18.90 -16.70
C ALA A 29 -1.13 18.37 -15.74
N ILE A 30 -1.98 17.44 -16.20
CA ILE A 30 -3.07 16.87 -15.39
C ILE A 30 -2.52 16.18 -14.14
N TYR A 31 -1.63 15.19 -14.29
CA TYR A 31 -1.18 14.42 -13.11
C TYR A 31 -0.29 15.25 -12.17
N THR A 32 0.40 16.28 -12.69
CA THR A 32 1.24 17.15 -11.87
C THR A 32 0.40 18.12 -11.03
N GLU A 33 -0.67 18.68 -11.62
CA GLU A 33 -1.62 19.54 -10.91
C GLU A 33 -2.40 18.74 -9.86
N GLU A 34 -2.94 17.58 -10.23
CA GLU A 34 -3.65 16.70 -9.30
C GLU A 34 -2.75 16.20 -8.17
N TRP A 35 -1.50 15.79 -8.46
CA TRP A 35 -0.58 15.33 -7.42
C TRP A 35 -0.33 16.43 -6.38
N LYS A 36 -0.08 17.66 -6.83
CA LYS A 36 0.10 18.80 -5.93
C LYS A 36 -1.14 19.02 -5.06
N TRP A 37 -2.33 19.01 -5.66
CA TRP A 37 -3.58 19.14 -4.91
C TRP A 37 -3.80 17.99 -3.92
N ARG A 38 -3.49 16.75 -4.31
CA ARG A 38 -3.62 15.55 -3.47
C ARG A 38 -2.72 15.63 -2.25
N LEU A 39 -1.51 16.15 -2.37
CA LEU A 39 -0.63 16.39 -1.21
C LEU A 39 -1.22 17.40 -0.21
N GLU A 40 -1.98 18.40 -0.68
CA GLU A 40 -2.67 19.35 0.20
C GLU A 40 -3.87 18.70 0.92
N GLN A 41 -4.55 17.76 0.27
CA GLN A 41 -5.67 17.02 0.86
C GLN A 41 -5.23 15.96 1.89
N PHE A 42 -4.06 15.37 1.68
CA PHE A 42 -3.51 14.28 2.49
C PHE A 42 -2.09 14.59 2.96
N PRO A 43 -1.93 15.55 3.89
CA PRO A 43 -0.62 15.92 4.43
C PRO A 43 0.08 14.76 5.18
N GLY A 44 -0.63 13.67 5.49
CA GLY A 44 -0.09 12.46 6.12
C GLY A 44 0.44 11.36 5.19
N LEU A 45 0.36 11.49 3.85
CA LEU A 45 0.90 10.47 2.93
C LEU A 45 2.36 10.12 3.26
N GLU A 46 2.61 8.84 3.54
CA GLU A 46 3.92 8.33 3.93
C GLU A 46 4.92 8.37 2.77
N GLY A 47 6.21 8.46 3.09
CA GLY A 47 7.29 8.45 2.09
C GLY A 47 7.48 9.74 1.29
N VAL A 48 6.57 10.71 1.40
CA VAL A 48 6.69 12.03 0.75
C VAL A 48 7.31 13.03 1.73
N GLU A 49 8.47 13.60 1.35
CA GLU A 49 9.10 14.68 2.12
C GLU A 49 8.28 15.96 2.01
N LYS A 50 7.77 16.46 3.14
CA LYS A 50 6.92 17.65 3.21
C LYS A 50 6.99 18.30 4.59
N PRO A 51 6.66 19.60 4.70
CA PRO A 51 6.48 20.24 6.00
C PRO A 51 5.40 19.52 6.80
N VAL A 52 5.63 19.38 8.10
CA VAL A 52 4.61 18.87 9.03
C VAL A 52 3.46 19.88 9.06
N ALA A 53 2.25 19.44 8.69
CA ALA A 53 1.07 20.28 8.78
C ALA A 53 0.74 20.58 10.25
N ASP A 54 0.35 21.83 10.53
CA ASP A 54 -0.07 22.29 11.86
C ASP A 54 -1.51 21.90 12.22
N ARG A 55 -2.13 21.04 11.39
CA ARG A 55 -3.52 20.59 11.53
C ARG A 55 -3.69 19.15 11.03
N LEU A 56 -4.69 18.48 11.58
CA LEU A 56 -5.16 17.19 11.05
C LEU A 56 -5.94 17.39 9.74
N PRO A 57 -5.94 16.38 8.84
CA PRO A 57 -6.79 16.42 7.65
C PRO A 57 -8.27 16.55 8.00
N LYS A 58 -9.02 17.27 7.17
CA LYS A 58 -10.49 17.27 7.25
C LYS A 58 -11.04 15.98 6.64
N VAL A 59 -12.00 15.39 7.34
CA VAL A 59 -12.66 14.13 6.96
C VAL A 59 -14.19 14.24 6.93
N ASP A 60 -14.73 15.46 7.05
CA ASP A 60 -16.16 15.71 7.00
C ASP A 60 -16.76 15.49 5.60
N ALA A 61 -18.09 15.31 5.54
CA ALA A 61 -18.81 15.00 4.32
C ALA A 61 -18.61 16.04 3.20
N ALA A 62 -18.57 17.33 3.53
CA ALA A 62 -18.37 18.39 2.53
C ALA A 62 -16.96 18.34 1.90
N THR A 63 -15.96 17.94 2.69
CA THR A 63 -14.61 17.68 2.21
C THR A 63 -14.58 16.47 1.27
N GLN A 64 -15.28 15.37 1.60
CA GLN A 64 -15.37 14.19 0.74
C GLN A 64 -16.04 14.50 -0.61
N GLU A 65 -17.16 15.24 -0.60
CA GLU A 65 -17.80 15.69 -1.84
C GLU A 65 -16.91 16.58 -2.71
N THR A 66 -16.08 17.43 -2.08
CA THR A 66 -15.12 18.26 -2.81
C THR A 66 -14.07 17.40 -3.50
N ARG A 67 -13.58 16.34 -2.83
CA ARG A 67 -12.65 15.39 -3.43
C ARG A 67 -13.28 14.63 -4.60
N LEU A 68 -14.52 14.16 -4.43
CA LEU A 68 -15.26 13.50 -5.51
C LEU A 68 -15.39 14.40 -6.75
N ARG A 69 -15.84 15.64 -6.58
CA ARG A 69 -15.96 16.60 -7.70
C ARG A 69 -14.62 16.85 -8.38
N TYR A 70 -13.54 17.00 -7.61
CA TYR A 70 -12.21 17.24 -8.15
C TYR A 70 -11.73 16.06 -9.00
N TRP A 71 -11.80 14.83 -8.49
CA TRP A 71 -11.35 13.67 -9.25
C TRP A 71 -12.26 13.34 -10.44
N GLN A 72 -13.56 13.65 -10.39
CA GLN A 72 -14.44 13.60 -11.57
C GLN A 72 -14.00 14.59 -12.66
N ASP A 73 -13.61 15.82 -12.30
CA ASP A 73 -13.05 16.79 -13.24
C ASP A 73 -11.72 16.29 -13.84
N VAL A 74 -10.85 15.67 -13.03
CA VAL A 74 -9.62 15.03 -13.52
C VAL A 74 -9.93 13.92 -14.53
N LEU A 75 -10.91 13.04 -14.27
CA LEU A 75 -11.33 12.02 -15.24
C LEU A 75 -11.81 12.63 -16.56
N HIS A 76 -12.64 13.68 -16.50
CA HIS A 76 -13.09 14.37 -17.72
C HIS A 76 -11.91 14.94 -18.50
N LYS A 77 -10.92 15.55 -17.84
CA LYS A 77 -9.69 16.01 -18.50
C LYS A 77 -8.90 14.86 -19.14
N LEU A 78 -8.90 13.68 -18.53
CA LEU A 78 -8.24 12.48 -19.07
C LEU A 78 -9.00 11.89 -20.28
N ASP A 79 -10.30 12.13 -20.42
CA ASP A 79 -11.08 11.68 -21.59
C ASP A 79 -10.63 12.41 -22.87
N ASP A 80 -10.14 13.65 -22.72
CA ASP A 80 -9.58 14.47 -23.81
C ASP A 80 -8.10 14.16 -24.12
N VAL A 81 -7.48 13.20 -23.42
CA VAL A 81 -6.11 12.74 -23.69
C VAL A 81 -6.14 11.47 -24.55
N PRO A 82 -5.88 11.56 -25.86
CA PRO A 82 -5.88 10.39 -26.73
C PRO A 82 -4.65 9.53 -26.48
N ARG A 83 -4.83 8.39 -25.78
CA ARG A 83 -3.76 7.43 -25.44
C ARG A 83 -2.86 7.08 -26.63
N ALA A 84 -3.42 6.92 -27.83
CA ALA A 84 -2.68 6.56 -29.04
C ALA A 84 -1.70 7.63 -29.54
N GLN A 85 -1.84 8.89 -29.10
CA GLN A 85 -0.93 9.99 -29.42
C GLN A 85 0.15 10.19 -28.35
N LEU A 86 0.08 9.45 -27.24
CA LEU A 86 1.09 9.51 -26.20
C LEU A 86 2.35 8.75 -26.63
N SER A 87 3.51 9.24 -26.19
CA SER A 87 4.75 8.46 -26.28
C SER A 87 4.62 7.12 -25.52
N PRO A 88 5.43 6.09 -25.87
CA PRO A 88 5.34 4.80 -25.20
C PRO A 88 5.48 4.86 -23.67
N GLU A 89 6.29 5.78 -23.15
CA GLU A 89 6.44 5.98 -21.71
C GLU A 89 5.18 6.61 -21.09
N GLU A 90 4.62 7.64 -21.73
CA GLU A 90 3.40 8.29 -21.25
C GLU A 90 2.15 7.43 -21.41
N GLN A 91 2.12 6.47 -22.36
CA GLN A 91 1.06 5.46 -22.40
C GLN A 91 1.01 4.63 -21.11
N ILE A 92 2.16 4.26 -20.57
CA ILE A 92 2.22 3.53 -19.30
C ILE A 92 1.75 4.42 -18.15
N ASN A 93 2.16 5.68 -18.12
CA ASN A 93 1.69 6.62 -17.10
C ASN A 93 0.17 6.80 -17.17
N TYR A 94 -0.39 6.93 -18.38
CA TYR A 94 -1.83 7.01 -18.60
C TYR A 94 -2.57 5.76 -18.10
N ASP A 95 -2.05 4.57 -18.44
CA ASP A 95 -2.67 3.29 -18.09
C ASP A 95 -2.60 2.96 -16.59
N VAL A 96 -1.72 3.62 -15.84
CA VAL A 96 -1.68 3.55 -14.37
C VAL A 96 -2.55 4.65 -13.77
N TYR A 97 -2.40 5.87 -14.25
CA TYR A 97 -3.01 7.06 -13.65
C TYR A 97 -4.53 7.08 -13.81
N ARG A 98 -5.06 6.74 -15.00
CA ARG A 98 -6.51 6.73 -15.20
C ARG A 98 -7.21 5.75 -14.24
N PRO A 99 -6.80 4.47 -14.13
CA PRO A 99 -7.38 3.57 -13.13
C PRO A 99 -7.24 4.05 -11.68
N GLU A 100 -6.12 4.68 -11.30
CA GLU A 100 -5.95 5.28 -9.97
C GLU A 100 -7.05 6.31 -9.68
N ILE A 101 -7.29 7.25 -10.60
CA ILE A 101 -8.34 8.26 -10.45
C ILE A 101 -9.75 7.64 -10.52
N GLU A 102 -9.97 6.63 -11.37
CA GLU A 102 -11.23 5.87 -11.41
C GLU A 102 -11.54 5.23 -10.05
N ASN A 103 -10.53 4.65 -9.40
CA ASN A 103 -10.66 4.06 -8.07
C ASN A 103 -10.96 5.13 -7.02
N PHE A 104 -10.25 6.27 -7.01
CA PHE A 104 -10.56 7.36 -6.07
C PHE A 104 -11.99 7.90 -6.23
N VAL A 105 -12.49 8.01 -7.47
CA VAL A 105 -13.90 8.39 -7.72
C VAL A 105 -14.84 7.32 -7.20
N ALA A 106 -14.53 6.04 -7.41
CA ALA A 106 -15.36 4.94 -6.95
C ALA A 106 -15.41 4.86 -5.42
N ASP A 107 -14.28 4.94 -4.72
CA ASP A 107 -14.18 4.95 -3.26
C ASP A 107 -15.03 6.07 -2.65
N GLN A 108 -15.01 7.25 -3.27
CA GLN A 108 -15.84 8.38 -2.84
C GLN A 108 -17.33 8.12 -3.06
N LYS A 109 -17.71 7.51 -4.20
CA LYS A 109 -19.12 7.16 -4.49
C LYS A 109 -19.65 6.07 -3.56
N PHE A 110 -18.83 5.06 -3.26
CA PHE A 110 -19.18 3.97 -2.34
C PHE A 110 -18.97 4.32 -0.87
N ARG A 111 -18.42 5.50 -0.61
CA ARG A 111 -18.21 6.05 0.74
C ARG A 111 -17.29 5.15 1.57
N ASP A 112 -16.18 4.72 0.98
CA ASP A 112 -15.15 3.92 1.66
C ASP A 112 -14.59 4.62 2.90
N TYR A 113 -14.67 5.95 2.93
CA TYR A 113 -14.35 6.74 4.13
C TYR A 113 -15.28 6.47 5.34
N GLU A 114 -16.36 5.70 5.17
CA GLU A 114 -17.26 5.23 6.22
C GLU A 114 -17.02 3.77 6.61
N MET A 115 -15.91 3.17 6.16
CA MET A 115 -15.51 1.85 6.61
C MET A 115 -15.52 1.73 8.14
N PRO A 116 -15.82 0.53 8.69
CA PRO A 116 -15.98 0.37 10.13
C PRO A 116 -14.81 0.92 10.94
N ALA A 117 -15.08 1.55 12.08
CA ALA A 117 -14.04 2.23 12.86
C ALA A 117 -12.93 1.30 13.41
N ASN A 118 -13.11 -0.03 13.33
CA ASN A 118 -12.10 -1.02 13.66
C ASN A 118 -11.30 -1.53 12.43
N SER A 119 -11.51 -0.94 11.26
CA SER A 119 -10.79 -1.27 10.01
C SER A 119 -9.50 -0.47 9.82
N ASP A 120 -9.14 0.43 10.75
CA ASP A 120 -7.95 1.28 10.66
C ASP A 120 -7.02 1.10 11.89
N SER A 121 -5.81 1.62 11.78
CA SER A 121 -4.79 1.67 12.81
C SER A 121 -5.14 2.65 13.94
N ALA A 122 -4.70 2.31 15.16
CA ALA A 122 -4.87 3.21 16.29
C ALA A 122 -3.85 4.37 16.20
N PHE A 123 -4.30 5.61 16.41
CA PHE A 123 -3.44 6.80 16.54
C PHE A 123 -2.25 6.60 17.50
N TRP A 124 -2.45 5.81 18.55
CA TRP A 124 -1.43 5.45 19.54
C TRP A 124 -0.18 4.79 18.95
N THR A 125 -0.32 4.07 17.83
CA THR A 125 0.78 3.35 17.16
C THR A 125 1.87 4.32 16.67
N LEU A 126 1.47 5.57 16.34
CA LEU A 126 2.36 6.62 15.86
C LEU A 126 2.93 7.52 16.97
N TYR A 127 2.53 7.33 18.24
CA TYR A 127 3.06 8.08 19.40
C TYR A 127 4.32 7.47 20.03
N THR A 128 4.89 6.48 19.36
CA THR A 128 6.20 5.91 19.63
C THR A 128 7.39 6.89 19.58
N PRO A 129 7.40 8.05 18.86
CA PRO A 129 8.59 8.91 18.79
C PRO A 129 9.00 9.55 20.14
N PHE A 130 8.18 9.47 21.19
CA PHE A 130 8.63 9.90 22.53
C PHE A 130 9.40 8.82 23.31
N ARG A 131 9.41 7.57 22.84
CA ARG A 131 10.20 6.48 23.45
C ARG A 131 11.66 6.53 23.00
N GLU A 132 11.91 6.92 21.75
CA GLU A 132 13.26 7.07 21.20
C GLU A 132 13.77 8.51 21.37
N PRO A 133 15.09 8.72 21.49
CA PRO A 133 15.67 10.06 21.49
C PRO A 133 15.34 10.82 20.19
N MET A 134 14.93 12.08 20.31
CA MET A 134 14.69 12.94 19.14
C MET A 134 16.04 13.36 18.55
N VAL A 135 16.47 12.71 17.48
CA VAL A 135 17.74 12.99 16.82
C VAL A 135 17.78 14.44 16.34
N GLY A 136 18.83 15.18 16.73
CA GLY A 136 19.02 16.58 16.35
C GLY A 136 18.34 17.61 17.24
N VAL A 137 17.65 17.21 18.31
CA VAL A 137 17.00 18.11 19.28
C VAL A 137 17.80 18.15 20.59
N GLN A 138 18.01 19.33 21.17
CA GLN A 138 18.73 19.47 22.45
C GLN A 138 17.97 18.78 23.59
N PRO A 139 18.66 18.17 24.58
CA PRO A 139 18.00 17.43 25.66
C PRO A 139 16.92 18.23 26.40
N SER A 140 17.18 19.51 26.71
CA SER A 140 16.20 20.38 27.38
C SER A 140 14.93 20.62 26.55
N ASP A 141 15.08 20.71 25.24
CA ASP A 141 13.95 20.88 24.33
C ASP A 141 13.18 19.57 24.17
N GLN A 142 13.86 18.43 24.21
CA GLN A 142 13.21 17.11 24.19
C GLN A 142 12.32 16.92 25.43
N ASP A 143 12.80 17.28 26.62
CA ASP A 143 12.02 17.16 27.85
C ASP A 143 10.79 18.07 27.83
N LYS A 144 10.95 19.31 27.34
CA LYS A 144 9.85 20.24 27.14
C LYS A 144 8.79 19.67 26.17
N LEU A 145 9.21 19.20 24.99
CA LEU A 145 8.31 18.63 23.98
C LEU A 145 7.58 17.37 24.50
N LYS A 146 8.27 16.51 25.25
CA LYS A 146 7.65 15.35 25.90
C LYS A 146 6.59 15.76 26.91
N SER A 147 6.87 16.78 27.72
CA SER A 147 5.91 17.31 28.70
C SER A 147 4.68 17.91 28.02
N GLU A 148 4.88 18.75 26.99
CA GLU A 148 3.79 19.36 26.22
C GLU A 148 2.93 18.29 25.54
N ALA A 149 3.54 17.28 24.93
CA ALA A 149 2.82 16.18 24.31
C ALA A 149 2.02 15.36 25.35
N ALA A 150 2.61 15.04 26.49
CA ALA A 150 1.91 14.32 27.56
C ALA A 150 0.71 15.10 28.10
N GLN A 151 0.80 16.44 28.15
CA GLN A 151 -0.30 17.31 28.53
C GLN A 151 -1.42 17.25 27.47
N VAL A 152 -1.10 17.47 26.18
CA VAL A 152 -2.07 17.41 25.08
C VAL A 152 -2.78 16.04 25.02
N ILE A 153 -2.04 14.95 25.19
CA ILE A 153 -2.61 13.61 25.21
C ILE A 153 -3.63 13.47 26.34
N ARG A 154 -3.30 13.94 27.54
CA ARG A 154 -4.15 13.82 28.72
C ARG A 154 -5.38 14.73 28.65
N GLU A 155 -5.21 15.96 28.18
CA GLU A 155 -6.23 17.01 28.27
C GLU A 155 -7.13 17.08 27.03
N ILE A 156 -6.65 16.62 25.87
CA ILE A 156 -7.37 16.73 24.60
C ILE A 156 -7.66 15.34 24.02
N VAL A 157 -6.64 14.50 23.84
CA VAL A 157 -6.79 13.22 23.13
C VAL A 157 -7.59 12.22 23.95
N GLN A 158 -7.24 12.00 25.23
CA GLN A 158 -7.92 11.03 26.08
C GLN A 158 -9.42 11.34 26.28
N PRO A 159 -9.84 12.59 26.56
CA PRO A 159 -11.25 12.94 26.60
C PRO A 159 -11.99 12.68 25.27
N ALA A 160 -11.40 13.05 24.12
CA ALA A 160 -11.99 12.77 22.81
C ALA A 160 -12.17 11.26 22.57
N TYR A 161 -11.21 10.42 23.00
CA TYR A 161 -11.33 8.97 22.95
C TYR A 161 -12.39 8.42 23.93
N ALA A 162 -12.59 9.07 25.08
CA ALA A 162 -13.65 8.69 26.02
C ALA A 162 -15.04 8.96 25.42
N ASP A 163 -15.21 10.10 24.74
CA ASP A 163 -16.44 10.43 24.00
C ASP A 163 -16.67 9.45 22.84
N LEU A 164 -15.62 9.15 22.07
CA LEU A 164 -15.68 8.13 21.01
C LEU A 164 -16.06 6.75 21.56
N LEU A 165 -15.47 6.33 22.68
CA LEU A 165 -15.77 5.04 23.30
C LEU A 165 -17.23 4.95 23.75
N LYS A 166 -17.77 6.05 24.29
CA LYS A 166 -19.19 6.14 24.66
C LYS A 166 -20.09 5.99 23.43
N PHE A 167 -19.86 6.80 22.39
CA PHE A 167 -20.57 6.67 21.12
C PHE A 167 -20.49 5.24 20.56
N PHE A 168 -19.29 4.64 20.59
CA PHE A 168 -19.08 3.31 20.04
C PHE A 168 -19.92 2.25 20.75
N ARG A 169 -19.99 2.31 22.09
CA ARG A 169 -20.74 1.36 22.92
C ARG A 169 -22.24 1.58 22.87
N ASP A 170 -22.66 2.83 22.94
CA ASP A 170 -24.07 3.18 23.17
C ASP A 170 -24.84 3.38 21.87
N GLU A 171 -24.16 3.79 20.79
CA GLU A 171 -24.81 4.17 19.52
C GLU A 171 -24.29 3.35 18.33
N TYR A 172 -22.98 3.26 18.11
CA TYR A 172 -22.47 2.61 16.89
C TYR A 172 -22.68 1.09 16.90
N VAL A 173 -22.10 0.37 17.87
CA VAL A 173 -22.14 -1.11 17.94
C VAL A 173 -23.57 -1.67 17.98
N PRO A 174 -24.50 -1.13 18.80
CA PRO A 174 -25.87 -1.62 18.85
C PRO A 174 -26.63 -1.53 17.51
N HIS A 175 -26.21 -0.62 16.62
CA HIS A 175 -26.83 -0.40 15.31
C HIS A 175 -25.99 -0.96 14.15
N THR A 176 -24.95 -1.74 14.44
CA THR A 176 -24.18 -2.41 13.39
C THR A 176 -25.02 -3.47 12.69
N ARG A 177 -24.76 -3.67 11.39
CA ARG A 177 -25.36 -4.76 10.62
C ARG A 177 -24.92 -6.12 11.15
N ALA A 178 -25.82 -7.10 11.10
CA ALA A 178 -25.49 -8.50 11.43
C ALA A 178 -24.84 -9.27 10.26
N THR A 179 -24.91 -8.71 9.04
CA THR A 179 -24.33 -9.31 7.82
C THR A 179 -22.83 -9.07 7.74
N LEU A 180 -22.08 -9.99 7.14
CA LEU A 180 -20.63 -9.88 6.99
C LEU A 180 -20.21 -9.30 5.63
N ALA A 181 -20.81 -9.78 4.54
CA ALA A 181 -20.37 -9.45 3.18
C ALA A 181 -20.68 -8.00 2.79
N ALA A 182 -19.76 -7.36 2.06
CA ALA A 182 -20.00 -6.03 1.48
C ALA A 182 -21.15 -6.05 0.45
N GLU A 183 -21.44 -7.20 -0.15
CA GLU A 183 -22.57 -7.40 -1.07
C GLU A 183 -23.92 -7.01 -0.44
N ALA A 184 -24.05 -7.13 0.89
CA ALA A 184 -25.27 -6.78 1.62
C ALA A 184 -25.44 -5.26 1.83
N LEU A 185 -24.44 -4.44 1.48
CA LEU A 185 -24.53 -2.99 1.52
C LEU A 185 -25.37 -2.46 0.34
N PRO A 186 -25.90 -1.23 0.44
CA PRO A 186 -26.47 -0.54 -0.72
C PRO A 186 -25.49 -0.56 -1.89
N ASP A 187 -25.93 -1.06 -3.05
CA ASP A 187 -25.10 -1.27 -4.26
C ASP A 187 -23.85 -2.18 -4.05
N GLY A 188 -23.89 -3.06 -3.05
CA GLY A 188 -22.76 -3.88 -2.63
C GLY A 188 -22.19 -4.81 -3.68
N LYS A 189 -23.00 -5.25 -4.67
CA LYS A 189 -22.52 -6.05 -5.81
C LYS A 189 -21.63 -5.23 -6.74
N THR A 190 -22.05 -4.02 -7.07
CA THR A 190 -21.27 -3.10 -7.92
C THR A 190 -20.00 -2.68 -7.19
N TYR A 191 -20.11 -2.39 -5.89
CA TYR A 191 -18.95 -2.13 -5.04
C TYR A 191 -17.95 -3.30 -5.06
N TYR A 192 -18.41 -4.54 -4.87
CA TYR A 192 -17.53 -5.71 -4.85
C TYR A 192 -16.86 -5.94 -6.21
N HIS A 193 -17.58 -5.74 -7.31
CA HIS A 193 -17.02 -5.80 -8.66
C HIS A 193 -15.97 -4.71 -8.91
N GLN A 194 -16.21 -3.49 -8.42
CA GLN A 194 -15.21 -2.41 -8.48
C GLN A 194 -13.95 -2.77 -7.68
N LYS A 195 -14.09 -3.34 -6.48
CA LYS A 195 -12.94 -3.80 -5.69
C LYS A 195 -12.18 -4.92 -6.37
N ILE A 196 -12.85 -5.83 -7.08
CA ILE A 196 -12.14 -6.81 -7.93
C ILE A 196 -11.26 -6.09 -8.94
N ARG A 197 -11.77 -5.09 -9.66
CA ARG A 197 -10.99 -4.32 -10.64
C ARG A 197 -9.84 -3.57 -9.99
N GLU A 198 -10.07 -2.92 -8.85
CA GLU A 198 -9.01 -2.20 -8.10
C GLU A 198 -7.88 -3.14 -7.68
N PHE A 199 -8.21 -4.28 -7.05
CA PHE A 199 -7.22 -5.18 -6.47
C PHE A 199 -6.56 -6.10 -7.49
N THR A 200 -7.25 -6.45 -8.59
CA THR A 200 -6.73 -7.39 -9.61
C THR A 200 -6.28 -6.72 -10.90
N THR A 201 -6.72 -5.48 -11.15
CA THR A 201 -6.60 -4.77 -12.46
C THR A 201 -7.34 -5.44 -13.62
N LEU A 202 -8.17 -6.45 -13.34
CA LEU A 202 -8.90 -7.22 -14.34
C LEU A 202 -10.41 -7.01 -14.20
N ASP A 203 -11.11 -7.14 -15.33
CA ASP A 203 -12.56 -7.12 -15.42
C ASP A 203 -13.09 -8.57 -15.33
N LEU A 204 -12.92 -9.19 -14.16
CA LEU A 204 -13.37 -10.55 -13.88
C LEU A 204 -14.60 -10.55 -12.98
N SER A 205 -15.54 -11.46 -13.24
CA SER A 205 -16.66 -11.66 -12.33
C SER A 205 -16.23 -12.38 -11.04
N PRO A 206 -16.94 -12.16 -9.92
CA PRO A 206 -16.77 -12.93 -8.70
C PRO A 206 -16.79 -14.45 -8.91
N ASP A 207 -17.70 -14.93 -9.76
CA ASP A 207 -17.87 -16.37 -10.01
C ASP A 207 -16.67 -16.94 -10.76
N GLU A 208 -16.11 -16.22 -11.74
CA GLU A 208 -14.89 -16.64 -12.43
C GLU A 208 -13.71 -16.75 -11.46
N ILE A 209 -13.51 -15.73 -10.61
CA ILE A 209 -12.45 -15.75 -9.59
C ILE A 209 -12.67 -16.92 -8.62
N HIS A 210 -13.90 -17.17 -8.20
CA HIS A 210 -14.22 -18.27 -7.31
C HIS A 210 -13.88 -19.63 -7.95
N GLN A 211 -14.24 -19.84 -9.22
CA GLN A 211 -13.92 -21.08 -9.93
C GLN A 211 -12.41 -21.27 -10.13
N ILE A 212 -11.67 -20.19 -10.46
CA ILE A 212 -10.20 -20.23 -10.51
C ILE A 212 -9.66 -20.66 -9.15
N GLY A 213 -10.14 -20.06 -8.06
CA GLY A 213 -9.74 -20.40 -6.69
C GLY A 213 -9.99 -21.87 -6.34
N LEU A 214 -11.17 -22.41 -6.65
CA LEU A 214 -11.47 -23.83 -6.43
C LEU A 214 -10.52 -24.75 -7.20
N SER A 215 -10.20 -24.40 -8.45
CA SER A 215 -9.28 -25.17 -9.29
C SER A 215 -7.85 -25.17 -8.75
N GLU A 216 -7.35 -24.01 -8.30
CA GLU A 216 -6.02 -23.90 -7.71
C GLU A 216 -5.94 -24.58 -6.34
N VAL A 217 -6.98 -24.51 -5.50
CA VAL A 217 -7.04 -25.26 -4.24
C VAL A 217 -6.94 -26.77 -4.48
N ALA A 218 -7.69 -27.30 -5.45
CA ALA A 218 -7.65 -28.72 -5.78
C ALA A 218 -6.26 -29.15 -6.28
N LYS A 219 -5.65 -28.35 -7.16
CA LYS A 219 -4.31 -28.58 -7.69
C LYS A 219 -3.23 -28.53 -6.60
N LEU A 220 -3.24 -27.51 -5.74
CA LEU A 220 -2.30 -27.37 -4.64
C LEU A 220 -2.48 -28.49 -3.60
N HIS A 221 -3.72 -28.90 -3.31
CA HIS A 221 -3.97 -30.05 -2.44
C HIS A 221 -3.30 -31.31 -2.97
N GLN A 222 -3.39 -31.57 -4.28
CA GLN A 222 -2.72 -32.72 -4.89
C GLN A 222 -1.20 -32.62 -4.77
N GLN A 223 -0.62 -31.44 -5.00
CA GLN A 223 0.82 -31.21 -4.82
C GLN A 223 1.27 -31.44 -3.36
N MET A 224 0.46 -31.05 -2.37
CA MET A 224 0.75 -31.32 -0.96
C MET A 224 0.72 -32.83 -0.65
N VAL A 225 -0.22 -33.58 -1.24
CA VAL A 225 -0.28 -35.04 -1.11
C VAL A 225 0.95 -35.71 -1.73
N ASP A 226 1.42 -35.22 -2.88
CA ASP A 226 2.61 -35.76 -3.52
C ASP A 226 3.88 -35.43 -2.72
N ALA A 227 4.02 -34.20 -2.22
CA ALA A 227 5.10 -33.82 -1.30
C ALA A 227 5.09 -34.66 0.00
N MET A 228 3.91 -34.96 0.55
CA MET A 228 3.77 -35.88 1.68
C MET A 228 4.34 -37.26 1.34
N ARG A 229 3.99 -37.83 0.18
CA ARG A 229 4.50 -39.14 -0.26
C ARG A 229 6.01 -39.13 -0.47
N GLU A 230 6.54 -38.08 -1.09
CA GLU A 230 7.97 -37.87 -1.33
C GLU A 230 8.77 -37.76 -0.03
N SER A 231 8.18 -37.15 1.02
CA SER A 231 8.80 -37.10 2.35
C SER A 231 8.98 -38.46 3.01
N GLY A 232 8.33 -39.51 2.48
CA GLY A 232 8.36 -40.85 3.03
C GLY A 232 7.36 -41.10 4.17
N PHE A 233 6.52 -40.12 4.50
CA PHE A 233 5.49 -40.24 5.54
C PHE A 233 4.57 -41.44 5.28
N LYS A 234 4.26 -42.19 6.34
CA LYS A 234 3.40 -43.39 6.27
C LYS A 234 2.04 -43.06 6.89
N GLY A 235 1.07 -42.74 6.04
CA GLY A 235 -0.29 -42.43 6.46
C GLY A 235 -1.01 -41.56 5.45
N GLU A 236 -2.24 -41.19 5.80
CA GLU A 236 -3.09 -40.31 5.00
C GLU A 236 -2.85 -38.83 5.32
N PHE A 237 -3.29 -37.97 4.40
CA PHE A 237 -3.09 -36.53 4.50
C PHE A 237 -3.53 -35.90 5.85
N PRO A 238 -4.67 -36.26 6.46
CA PRO A 238 -5.03 -35.73 7.78
C PRO A 238 -3.99 -36.04 8.87
N ALA A 239 -3.46 -37.28 8.88
CA ALA A 239 -2.42 -37.67 9.83
C ALA A 239 -1.10 -36.91 9.59
N PHE A 240 -0.77 -36.62 8.33
CA PHE A 240 0.37 -35.78 7.99
C PHE A 240 0.21 -34.34 8.49
N THR A 241 -0.97 -33.74 8.29
CA THR A 241 -1.22 -32.38 8.80
C THR A 241 -1.20 -32.32 10.34
N GLN A 242 -1.67 -33.36 11.02
CA GLN A 242 -1.58 -33.46 12.47
C GLN A 242 -0.11 -33.60 12.92
N PHE A 243 0.66 -34.46 12.25
CA PHE A 243 2.09 -34.62 12.51
C PHE A 243 2.86 -33.30 12.36
N LEU A 244 2.61 -32.55 11.28
CA LEU A 244 3.21 -31.22 11.08
C LEU A 244 2.84 -30.23 12.20
N ARG A 245 1.62 -30.30 12.73
CA ARG A 245 1.15 -29.41 13.80
C ARG A 245 1.70 -29.78 15.17
N ASP A 246 1.81 -31.06 15.49
CA ASP A 246 2.10 -31.51 16.86
C ASP A 246 3.59 -31.77 17.12
N ASP A 247 4.36 -32.13 16.08
CA ASP A 247 5.74 -32.54 16.31
C ASP A 247 6.62 -31.31 16.63
N PRO A 248 7.28 -31.28 17.80
CA PRO A 248 8.11 -30.15 18.23
C PRO A 248 9.30 -29.87 17.31
N GLN A 249 9.69 -30.79 16.41
CA GLN A 249 10.74 -30.56 15.43
C GLN A 249 10.43 -29.39 14.48
N PHE A 250 9.14 -29.09 14.29
CA PHE A 250 8.67 -28.04 13.40
C PHE A 250 8.58 -26.67 14.05
N TYR A 251 8.98 -26.50 15.31
CA TYR A 251 8.90 -25.21 16.00
C TYR A 251 10.25 -24.76 16.56
N ALA A 252 10.50 -23.46 16.47
CA ALA A 252 11.65 -22.84 17.13
C ALA A 252 11.44 -22.84 18.66
N LYS A 253 12.51 -23.08 19.42
CA LYS A 253 12.46 -23.08 20.89
C LYS A 253 12.58 -21.69 21.48
N THR A 254 13.17 -20.75 20.73
CA THR A 254 13.37 -19.38 21.16
C THR A 254 13.09 -18.39 20.03
N PRO A 255 12.73 -17.13 20.35
CA PRO A 255 12.63 -16.07 19.36
C PRO A 255 13.88 -15.93 18.49
N GLN A 256 15.06 -16.03 19.10
CA GLN A 256 16.34 -15.91 18.40
C GLN A 256 16.57 -17.06 17.42
N GLU A 257 16.15 -18.28 17.76
CA GLU A 257 16.25 -19.41 16.84
C GLU A 257 15.42 -19.19 15.57
N LEU A 258 14.19 -18.66 15.70
CA LEU A 258 13.35 -18.33 14.56
C LEU A 258 14.00 -17.26 13.67
N LEU A 259 14.52 -16.19 14.28
CA LEU A 259 15.24 -15.13 13.58
C LEU A 259 16.50 -15.64 12.87
N ASN A 260 17.29 -16.51 13.51
CA ASN A 260 18.49 -17.11 12.92
C ASN A 260 18.15 -17.95 11.69
N ARG A 261 17.06 -18.73 11.73
CA ARG A 261 16.62 -19.55 10.59
C ARG A 261 16.16 -18.67 9.42
N ALA A 262 15.40 -17.62 9.69
CA ALA A 262 15.00 -16.64 8.68
C ALA A 262 16.21 -15.95 8.03
N ALA A 263 17.19 -15.52 8.84
CA ALA A 263 18.43 -14.93 8.35
C ALA A 263 19.23 -15.89 7.47
N TRP A 264 19.29 -17.18 7.83
CA TRP A 264 19.94 -18.19 7.01
C TRP A 264 19.23 -18.38 5.68
N ILE A 265 17.89 -18.47 5.66
CA ILE A 265 17.09 -18.58 4.43
C ILE A 265 17.37 -17.40 3.49
N ALA A 266 17.33 -16.17 4.01
CA ALA A 266 17.66 -14.98 3.24
C ALA A 266 19.08 -15.04 2.65
N LYS A 267 20.06 -15.54 3.41
CA LYS A 267 21.44 -15.69 2.93
C LYS A 267 21.61 -16.79 1.88
N VAL A 268 20.83 -17.86 1.97
CA VAL A 268 20.79 -18.89 0.92
C VAL A 268 20.27 -18.30 -0.40
N PHE A 269 19.24 -17.45 -0.33
CA PHE A 269 18.75 -16.71 -1.51
C PHE A 269 19.83 -15.78 -2.08
N ASP A 270 20.50 -14.97 -1.23
CA ASP A 270 21.57 -14.07 -1.67
C ASP A 270 22.60 -14.79 -2.56
N GLY A 271 23.03 -15.99 -2.15
CA GLY A 271 24.02 -16.79 -2.87
C GLY A 271 23.58 -17.30 -4.25
N LYS A 272 22.28 -17.23 -4.57
CA LYS A 272 21.71 -17.64 -5.87
C LYS A 272 21.01 -16.50 -6.60
N SER A 273 20.81 -15.34 -5.97
CA SER A 273 20.03 -14.22 -6.49
C SER A 273 20.42 -13.81 -7.92
N SER A 274 21.72 -13.74 -8.22
CA SER A 274 22.23 -13.37 -9.55
C SER A 274 21.94 -14.39 -10.66
N GLN A 275 21.53 -15.61 -10.31
CA GLN A 275 21.12 -16.63 -11.28
C GLN A 275 19.70 -16.37 -11.83
N TYR A 276 18.87 -15.65 -11.06
CA TYR A 276 17.46 -15.40 -11.38
C TYR A 276 17.18 -13.93 -11.70
N PHE A 277 17.98 -13.00 -11.17
CA PHE A 277 17.73 -11.56 -11.30
C PHE A 277 18.91 -10.85 -11.98
N GLY A 278 18.63 -10.16 -13.09
CA GLY A 278 19.60 -9.33 -13.81
C GLY A 278 19.85 -7.96 -13.16
N TYR A 279 19.02 -7.56 -12.21
CA TYR A 279 19.16 -6.34 -11.43
C TYR A 279 18.99 -6.66 -9.94
N LEU A 280 19.93 -6.19 -9.10
CA LEU A 280 19.87 -6.37 -7.66
C LEU A 280 19.74 -5.00 -6.99
N PRO A 281 18.79 -4.80 -6.06
CA PRO A 281 18.65 -3.56 -5.34
C PRO A 281 19.89 -3.26 -4.49
N ARG A 282 20.24 -1.97 -4.39
CA ARG A 282 21.30 -1.46 -3.51
C ARG A 282 20.83 -1.35 -2.07
N MET A 283 19.57 -0.99 -1.85
CA MET A 283 18.99 -0.98 -0.52
C MET A 283 18.97 -2.40 0.05
N ARG A 284 19.45 -2.54 1.29
CA ARG A 284 19.43 -3.79 2.05
C ARG A 284 18.29 -3.74 3.06
N PHE A 285 17.85 -4.90 3.53
CA PHE A 285 16.88 -5.01 4.61
C PHE A 285 17.50 -5.58 5.88
N ALA A 286 16.98 -5.14 7.03
CA ALA A 286 17.22 -5.81 8.30
C ALA A 286 16.11 -6.83 8.59
N ILE A 287 16.40 -7.85 9.40
CA ILE A 287 15.38 -8.72 9.99
C ILE A 287 15.20 -8.29 11.44
N LYS A 288 13.98 -7.91 11.83
CA LYS A 288 13.69 -7.51 13.22
C LYS A 288 12.48 -8.26 13.76
N PRO A 289 12.45 -8.55 15.07
CA PRO A 289 11.21 -9.02 15.69
C PRO A 289 10.15 -7.92 15.63
N VAL A 290 8.89 -8.31 15.53
CA VAL A 290 7.76 -7.38 15.75
C VAL A 290 7.82 -6.85 17.19
N PRO A 291 7.59 -5.54 17.42
CA PRO A 291 7.51 -4.98 18.77
C PRO A 291 6.52 -5.73 19.67
N ALA A 292 6.89 -5.97 20.93
CA ALA A 292 6.13 -6.86 21.83
C ALA A 292 4.70 -6.40 22.11
N ASP A 293 4.44 -5.09 22.08
CA ASP A 293 3.12 -4.49 22.25
C ASP A 293 2.22 -4.64 21.01
N LEU A 294 2.80 -4.88 19.84
CA LEU A 294 2.07 -5.14 18.59
C LEU A 294 1.94 -6.64 18.29
N ALA A 295 2.94 -7.44 18.69
CA ALA A 295 3.11 -8.83 18.27
C ALA A 295 1.88 -9.75 18.45
N PRO A 296 1.04 -9.62 19.50
CA PRO A 296 -0.17 -10.44 19.64
C PRO A 296 -1.24 -10.20 18.57
N PHE A 297 -1.26 -9.02 17.94
CA PHE A 297 -2.23 -8.63 16.92
C PHE A 297 -1.60 -8.50 15.53
N TYR A 298 -0.31 -8.83 15.40
CA TYR A 298 0.45 -8.69 14.17
C TYR A 298 0.44 -9.99 13.36
N THR A 299 0.59 -9.85 12.04
CA THR A 299 0.76 -10.98 11.11
C THR A 299 2.03 -11.81 11.43
N SER A 300 2.22 -12.94 10.75
CA SER A 300 3.44 -13.76 10.92
C SER A 300 4.71 -13.03 10.48
N GLY A 301 4.61 -12.18 9.47
CA GLY A 301 5.68 -11.30 9.03
C GLY A 301 5.14 -10.12 8.22
N ARG A 302 6.01 -9.16 7.93
CA ARG A 302 5.77 -8.08 6.96
C ARG A 302 7.08 -7.57 6.38
N GLY A 303 7.16 -7.50 5.07
CA GLY A 303 8.20 -6.88 4.27
C GLY A 303 7.97 -5.41 4.01
N GLY A 304 9.04 -4.65 3.84
CA GLY A 304 8.96 -3.25 3.46
C GLY A 304 10.33 -2.65 3.14
N PRO A 305 10.39 -1.35 2.82
CA PRO A 305 11.64 -0.64 2.58
C PRO A 305 12.64 -0.85 3.73
N GLY A 306 13.71 -1.58 3.44
CA GLY A 306 14.79 -1.82 4.39
C GLY A 306 14.46 -2.71 5.58
N ILE A 307 13.32 -3.42 5.59
CA ILE A 307 12.90 -4.22 6.74
C ILE A 307 12.12 -5.49 6.38
N TYR A 308 12.39 -6.55 7.12
CA TYR A 308 11.53 -7.73 7.29
C TYR A 308 11.22 -7.87 8.78
N LEU A 309 9.98 -7.57 9.15
CA LEU A 309 9.47 -7.82 10.49
C LEU A 309 9.02 -9.28 10.57
N LEU A 310 9.60 -10.04 11.49
CA LEU A 310 9.23 -11.43 11.77
C LEU A 310 8.59 -11.52 13.15
N ASN A 311 7.37 -12.02 13.22
CA ASN A 311 6.69 -12.15 14.49
C ASN A 311 7.26 -13.34 15.27
N THR A 312 7.74 -13.08 16.48
CA THR A 312 8.34 -14.08 17.38
C THR A 312 7.47 -14.38 18.60
N TYR A 313 6.29 -13.75 18.70
CA TYR A 313 5.28 -14.05 19.73
C TYR A 313 4.60 -15.39 19.43
N ASP A 314 4.33 -16.22 20.45
CA ASP A 314 3.60 -17.48 20.29
C ASP A 314 4.22 -18.44 19.25
N LEU A 315 5.47 -18.86 19.53
CA LEU A 315 6.25 -19.74 18.65
C LEU A 315 5.56 -21.06 18.25
N PRO A 316 4.72 -21.71 19.08
CA PRO A 316 3.95 -22.88 18.66
C PRO A 316 2.99 -22.64 17.48
N HIS A 317 2.71 -21.39 17.11
CA HIS A 317 1.94 -21.04 15.92
C HIS A 317 2.81 -20.52 14.75
N ARG A 318 4.14 -20.72 14.83
CA ARG A 318 5.13 -20.30 13.82
C ARG A 318 5.94 -21.50 13.32
N PRO A 319 5.31 -22.39 12.55
CA PRO A 319 5.99 -23.58 12.07
C PRO A 319 7.12 -23.22 11.11
N LEU A 320 8.22 -23.95 11.26
CA LEU A 320 9.47 -23.77 10.52
C LEU A 320 9.36 -24.20 9.06
N TYR A 321 8.42 -25.10 8.73
CA TYR A 321 8.18 -25.51 7.35
C TYR A 321 7.53 -24.41 6.50
N ASN A 322 6.88 -23.41 7.11
CA ASN A 322 6.35 -22.23 6.41
C ASN A 322 7.39 -21.12 6.27
N LEU A 323 8.45 -21.14 7.08
CA LEU A 323 9.42 -20.04 7.18
C LEU A 323 10.16 -19.74 5.87
N PRO A 324 10.52 -20.72 5.01
CA PRO A 324 11.11 -20.44 3.71
C PRO A 324 10.20 -19.57 2.83
N ALA A 325 8.95 -19.98 2.63
CA ALA A 325 7.99 -19.23 1.82
C ALA A 325 7.76 -17.83 2.38
N LEU A 326 7.49 -17.72 3.69
CA LEU A 326 7.29 -16.42 4.35
C LEU A 326 8.52 -15.50 4.20
N THR A 327 9.72 -16.03 4.43
CA THR A 327 10.94 -15.20 4.34
C THR A 327 11.18 -14.73 2.91
N LEU A 328 11.01 -15.59 1.91
CA LEU A 328 11.19 -15.20 0.51
C LEU A 328 10.13 -14.19 0.06
N HIS A 329 8.87 -14.37 0.49
CA HIS A 329 7.74 -13.49 0.20
C HIS A 329 7.90 -12.09 0.82
N GLU A 330 8.25 -12.02 2.11
CA GLU A 330 8.35 -10.73 2.80
C GLU A 330 9.68 -10.02 2.55
N SER A 331 10.77 -10.76 2.32
CA SER A 331 12.11 -10.17 2.20
C SER A 331 12.62 -10.18 0.76
N ALA A 332 13.45 -11.15 0.41
CA ALA A 332 14.02 -11.29 -0.92
C ALA A 332 13.80 -12.71 -1.44
N PRO A 333 13.28 -12.88 -2.67
CA PRO A 333 13.07 -11.85 -3.69
C PRO A 333 11.76 -11.05 -3.60
N GLY A 334 10.92 -11.24 -2.58
CA GLY A 334 9.60 -10.61 -2.49
C GLY A 334 9.60 -9.13 -2.09
N HIS A 335 8.75 -8.72 -1.14
CA HIS A 335 8.42 -7.31 -0.90
C HIS A 335 9.63 -6.41 -0.63
N ALA A 336 10.50 -6.74 0.32
CA ALA A 336 11.65 -5.86 0.64
C ALA A 336 12.62 -5.69 -0.55
N PHE A 337 12.69 -6.68 -1.45
CA PHE A 337 13.50 -6.64 -2.66
C PHE A 337 12.81 -5.87 -3.79
N GLN A 338 11.53 -6.14 -4.04
CA GLN A 338 10.72 -5.48 -5.08
C GLN A 338 10.59 -3.98 -4.83
N ILE A 339 10.23 -3.60 -3.60
CA ILE A 339 10.04 -2.19 -3.22
C ILE A 339 11.37 -1.44 -3.32
N ALA A 340 12.49 -2.06 -2.93
CA ALA A 340 13.80 -1.45 -3.08
C ALA A 340 14.15 -1.15 -4.56
N ILE A 341 13.80 -2.04 -5.49
CA ILE A 341 13.97 -1.77 -6.93
C ILE A 341 13.09 -0.59 -7.36
N ALA A 342 11.82 -0.59 -6.97
CA ALA A 342 10.89 0.49 -7.30
C ALA A 342 11.37 1.86 -6.80
N LEU A 343 11.89 1.94 -5.57
CA LEU A 343 12.46 3.19 -5.00
C LEU A 343 13.69 3.71 -5.75
N GLU A 344 14.41 2.85 -6.46
CA GLU A 344 15.57 3.24 -7.26
C GLU A 344 15.17 3.83 -8.63
N HIS A 345 13.91 3.65 -9.06
CA HIS A 345 13.38 4.20 -10.32
C HIS A 345 12.93 5.66 -10.17
N LYS A 346 13.91 6.57 -10.05
CA LYS A 346 13.67 8.00 -9.80
C LYS A 346 13.09 8.81 -10.96
N ASN A 347 13.10 8.26 -12.17
CA ASN A 347 12.71 8.99 -13.39
C ASN A 347 11.20 8.95 -13.66
N GLN A 348 10.41 8.30 -12.81
CA GLN A 348 8.96 8.21 -12.97
C GLN A 348 8.25 9.46 -12.39
N PRO A 349 7.06 9.81 -12.91
CA PRO A 349 6.19 10.81 -12.28
C PRO A 349 5.91 10.50 -10.80
N GLU A 350 5.69 11.54 -10.00
CA GLU A 350 5.55 11.39 -8.55
C GLU A 350 4.37 10.51 -8.14
N PHE A 351 3.20 10.67 -8.77
CA PHE A 351 2.03 9.82 -8.46
C PHE A 351 2.38 8.33 -8.55
N ARG A 352 3.10 7.93 -9.60
CA ARG A 352 3.48 6.54 -9.86
C ARG A 352 4.53 6.00 -8.88
N ARG A 353 5.36 6.89 -8.33
CA ARG A 353 6.37 6.52 -7.32
C ARG A 353 5.76 6.22 -5.95
N PHE A 354 4.57 6.73 -5.69
CA PHE A 354 3.87 6.61 -4.40
C PHE A 354 2.55 5.84 -4.49
N ASP A 355 2.22 5.32 -5.67
CA ASP A 355 1.09 4.43 -5.91
C ASP A 355 1.48 2.96 -5.60
N TYR A 356 0.52 2.16 -5.15
CA TYR A 356 0.71 0.75 -4.85
C TYR A 356 -0.48 -0.10 -5.34
N ILE A 357 -0.26 -0.80 -6.46
CA ILE A 357 -1.23 -1.73 -7.02
C ILE A 357 -1.05 -3.10 -6.35
N SER A 358 -2.09 -3.58 -5.66
CA SER A 358 -2.04 -4.84 -4.90
C SER A 358 -1.63 -6.05 -5.75
N ALA A 359 -2.25 -6.26 -6.93
CA ALA A 359 -1.87 -7.35 -7.83
C ALA A 359 -0.39 -7.33 -8.24
N TYR A 360 0.20 -6.14 -8.39
CA TYR A 360 1.61 -5.99 -8.77
C TYR A 360 2.55 -6.34 -7.60
N GLY A 361 2.25 -5.84 -6.40
CA GLY A 361 3.08 -6.07 -5.22
C GLY A 361 2.94 -7.47 -4.62
N GLU A 362 1.70 -7.91 -4.37
CA GLU A 362 1.40 -9.24 -3.83
C GLU A 362 1.68 -10.34 -4.87
N GLY A 363 1.33 -10.11 -6.13
CA GLY A 363 1.59 -11.05 -7.22
C GLY A 363 3.08 -11.21 -7.55
N TRP A 364 3.93 -10.23 -7.22
CA TRP A 364 5.38 -10.40 -7.31
C TRP A 364 5.92 -11.29 -6.18
N ALA A 365 5.37 -11.15 -4.97
CA ALA A 365 5.86 -11.82 -3.78
C ALA A 365 5.37 -13.27 -3.65
N LEU A 366 4.22 -13.60 -4.26
CA LEU A 366 3.65 -14.96 -4.35
C LEU A 366 4.44 -15.83 -5.34
#